data_AF-A0A9P4UDK8-F1
#
_entry.id   AF-A0A9P4UDK8-F1
#
_cell.length_a   1.000
_cell.length_b   1.000
_cell.length_c   1.000
_cell.angle_alpha   90.00
_cell.angle_beta   90.00
_cell.angle_gamma   90.00
#
_symmetry.space_group_name_H-M   'P 1'
#
loop_
_entity.id
_entity.type
_entity.pdbx_description
1 polymer ?
#
loop_
_entity_poly.entity_id
_entity_poly.type
_entity_poly.pdbx_seq_one_letter_code
_entity_poly.pdbx_strand_id
1 'polypeptide(L)'
;MFTKAPQHALLLAVAFQAANAVAIPDPTAAPAPVEARAPITTPAPIYFEGGRSYIIDKRNILDDIKSGVDGIAKSWGSVLGTDLPNYFTEGIPNWFQDLPTGSQVLSSLGIGDDDLKASPTEVLNVPPYANWTDRGWNVRFHGNVYKMPNISQEKIDDLANVFLIGVDLKDLPQSQQDQARNLTKEIFIVQQSDRNVTLHLEPSPSQGGDGEPGGSNAITPPGGSQNVTLPYETTPEGDFDVFMPIRNVSGGGLLAGNQTNNVQRLNVYADGTLTGNATAYLVPTEGITFISDIDDILRVTKIYDPKEGLLNSFARPFTQWMNMPEIYANWSQSLPNSTHFHYLTTTPEQVTRNYMDFIFKTYPGGSFDTRPLNFSDVSATLSIRKYLLDKVFATFPKRKFVLVADTSNSDVMKAYPQLAHDHPDQVQCIFLRNTSSTDDSDWFPYDTSGFEGLNNKSYMFFNVPDDLRGLDIANGQCLNTTIQQNVTFARQDEVLGIHGAGTSVTGSATMSLVVALFAIVFMAL
;
A
#
# COMPACT_ATOMS: atom_id res chain seq x y z
N MET A 1 21.62 92.54 -8.83
CA MET A 1 22.99 92.49 -8.29
C MET A 1 23.69 91.31 -8.97
N PHE A 2 24.46 91.53 -10.05
CA PHE A 2 25.92 91.81 -10.02
C PHE A 2 26.63 90.81 -9.07
N THR A 3 27.58 89.94 -9.45
CA THR A 3 28.53 89.83 -10.58
C THR A 3 29.20 88.45 -10.46
N LYS A 4 29.28 87.65 -11.53
CA LYS A 4 30.51 87.27 -12.26
C LYS A 4 31.85 87.42 -11.51
N ALA A 5 32.63 86.34 -11.45
CA ALA A 5 34.06 86.35 -11.79
C ALA A 5 34.60 84.91 -12.05
N PRO A 6 35.64 84.76 -12.90
CA PRO A 6 35.81 83.59 -13.78
C PRO A 6 37.13 82.83 -13.60
N GLN A 7 37.21 81.71 -14.34
CA GLN A 7 38.35 81.00 -14.99
C GLN A 7 39.79 81.48 -14.73
N HIS A 8 40.74 80.53 -14.81
CA HIS A 8 42.12 80.52 -15.38
C HIS A 8 42.83 79.33 -14.68
N ALA A 9 43.57 78.39 -15.28
CA ALA A 9 44.34 78.24 -16.52
C ALA A 9 44.35 76.73 -16.90
N LEU A 10 44.30 76.22 -18.14
CA LEU A 10 45.18 76.32 -19.32
C LEU A 10 46.65 75.91 -19.13
N LEU A 11 47.02 74.85 -19.89
CA LEU A 11 48.33 74.53 -20.51
C LEU A 11 49.35 73.77 -19.64
N LEU A 12 50.16 72.80 -20.11
CA LEU A 12 50.49 72.27 -21.45
C LEU A 12 51.40 71.03 -21.22
N ALA A 13 51.22 69.93 -21.97
CA ALA A 13 52.25 68.95 -22.45
C ALA A 13 51.54 67.63 -22.84
N VAL A 14 51.26 67.32 -24.11
CA VAL A 14 52.14 67.01 -25.26
C VAL A 14 53.00 65.77 -25.04
N ALA A 15 52.52 64.60 -25.48
CA ALA A 15 53.05 63.83 -26.63
C ALA A 15 52.95 62.30 -26.45
N PHE A 16 52.64 61.64 -27.58
CA PHE A 16 52.71 60.18 -27.83
C PHE A 16 51.62 59.35 -27.11
N GLN A 17 50.76 58.54 -27.73
CA GLN A 17 50.82 57.75 -28.96
C GLN A 17 49.38 57.56 -29.48
N ALA A 18 49.10 57.78 -30.77
CA ALA A 18 48.87 56.71 -31.74
C ALA A 18 48.04 55.52 -31.22
N ALA A 19 46.74 55.52 -31.52
CA ALA A 19 46.09 54.49 -32.34
C ALA A 19 44.58 54.41 -32.03
N ASN A 20 43.80 54.74 -33.06
CA ASN A 20 42.49 54.18 -33.39
C ASN A 20 41.33 54.37 -32.41
N ALA A 21 40.34 55.14 -32.90
CA ALA A 21 39.00 55.20 -32.38
C ALA A 21 38.41 53.80 -32.17
N VAL A 22 37.93 53.54 -30.95
CA VAL A 22 37.01 52.45 -30.63
C VAL A 22 35.80 53.08 -29.98
N ALA A 23 34.62 52.75 -30.51
CA ALA A 23 33.33 53.21 -30.03
C ALA A 23 33.14 52.87 -28.55
N ILE A 24 32.62 53.82 -27.77
CA ILE A 24 32.22 53.60 -26.38
C ILE A 24 30.84 52.95 -26.42
N PRO A 25 30.66 51.71 -25.92
CA PRO A 25 29.33 51.15 -25.73
C PRO A 25 28.66 51.83 -24.52
N ASP A 26 27.33 52.03 -24.62
CA ASP A 26 26.50 52.56 -23.54
C ASP A 26 26.72 51.79 -22.22
N PRO A 27 26.55 52.45 -21.05
CA PRO A 27 26.78 51.82 -19.75
C PRO A 27 25.87 50.61 -19.55
N THR A 28 26.47 49.43 -19.47
CA THR A 28 25.81 48.18 -19.09
C THR A 28 25.14 48.34 -17.73
N ALA A 29 23.84 48.07 -17.66
CA ALA A 29 23.10 48.02 -16.41
C ALA A 29 23.78 47.04 -15.43
N ALA A 30 24.07 47.51 -14.22
CA ALA A 30 24.61 46.65 -13.17
C ALA A 30 23.60 45.51 -12.89
N PRO A 31 24.03 44.24 -12.86
CA PRO A 31 23.14 43.14 -12.56
C PRO A 31 22.59 43.29 -11.14
N ALA A 32 21.28 43.10 -11.00
CA ALA A 32 20.62 43.07 -9.69
C ALA A 32 21.33 42.04 -8.79
N PRO A 33 21.50 42.31 -7.49
CA PRO A 33 22.11 41.35 -6.58
C PRO A 33 21.28 40.06 -6.59
N VAL A 34 21.89 38.99 -7.11
CA VAL A 34 21.33 37.64 -7.06
C VAL A 34 21.43 37.18 -5.62
N GLU A 35 20.31 37.18 -4.91
CA GLU A 35 20.20 36.55 -3.61
C GLU A 35 20.47 35.05 -3.80
N ALA A 36 21.59 34.56 -3.26
CA ALA A 36 21.95 33.16 -3.30
C ALA A 36 20.97 32.38 -2.42
N ARG A 37 19.86 31.92 -3.01
CA ARG A 37 18.95 30.98 -2.36
C ARG A 37 19.70 29.69 -2.09
N ALA A 38 19.59 29.19 -0.85
CA ALA A 38 20.11 27.88 -0.48
C ALA A 38 19.63 26.81 -1.47
N PRO A 39 20.46 25.82 -1.84
CA PRO A 39 20.07 24.78 -2.77
C PRO A 39 18.83 24.06 -2.23
N ILE A 40 17.71 24.21 -2.93
CA ILE A 40 16.54 23.38 -2.72
C ILE A 40 16.91 22.05 -3.36
N THR A 41 17.06 21.01 -2.55
CA THR A 41 17.17 19.63 -3.00
C THR A 41 15.85 19.27 -3.68
N THR A 42 15.73 19.53 -4.99
CA THR A 42 14.71 18.85 -5.80
C THR A 42 15.00 17.35 -5.70
N PRO A 43 14.04 16.51 -5.29
CA PRO A 43 14.20 15.07 -5.39
C PRO A 43 14.61 14.74 -6.83
N ALA A 44 15.60 13.87 -6.99
CA ALA A 44 16.01 13.41 -8.31
C ALA A 44 14.76 12.88 -9.06
N PRO A 45 14.62 13.15 -10.37
CA PRO A 45 13.65 12.43 -11.17
C PRO A 45 13.92 10.94 -11.00
N ILE A 46 12.91 10.18 -10.55
CA ILE A 46 13.00 8.72 -10.54
C ILE A 46 12.96 8.31 -12.02
N TYR A 47 14.13 8.04 -12.58
CA TYR A 47 14.26 7.44 -13.91
C TYR A 47 13.98 5.94 -13.78
N PHE A 48 12.89 5.47 -14.38
CA PHE A 48 12.59 4.06 -14.52
C PHE A 48 13.51 3.46 -15.60
N GLU A 49 14.60 2.80 -15.20
CA GLU A 49 15.37 1.92 -16.10
C GLU A 49 14.81 0.49 -16.03
N GLY A 50 13.84 0.19 -16.91
CA GLY A 50 13.13 -1.10 -16.99
C GLY A 50 13.94 -2.28 -17.54
N GLY A 51 15.25 -2.33 -17.33
CA GLY A 51 16.14 -3.26 -18.03
C GLY A 51 16.41 -4.60 -17.37
N ARG A 52 16.13 -4.78 -16.06
CA ARG A 52 16.47 -6.03 -15.34
C ARG A 52 15.50 -6.31 -14.18
N SER A 53 14.56 -7.21 -14.41
CA SER A 53 13.78 -7.85 -13.35
C SER A 53 14.39 -9.22 -13.02
N TYR A 54 14.61 -9.49 -11.74
CA TYR A 54 15.25 -10.72 -11.24
C TYR A 54 14.35 -11.98 -11.36
N ILE A 55 13.11 -11.84 -11.84
CA ILE A 55 12.10 -12.90 -11.77
C ILE A 55 12.08 -13.81 -13.02
N ILE A 56 12.64 -13.39 -14.16
CA ILE A 56 12.32 -13.99 -15.48
C ILE A 56 12.84 -15.44 -15.70
N ASP A 57 13.83 -15.94 -14.95
CA ASP A 57 14.55 -17.19 -15.28
C ASP A 57 14.32 -18.41 -14.34
N LYS A 58 13.25 -18.46 -13.55
CA LYS A 58 12.93 -19.64 -12.71
C LYS A 58 12.28 -20.79 -13.49
N ARG A 59 12.73 -22.04 -13.27
CA ARG A 59 12.12 -23.30 -13.73
C ARG A 59 11.55 -24.07 -12.52
N ASN A 60 10.48 -24.85 -12.71
CA ASN A 60 9.78 -25.66 -11.66
C ASN A 60 8.94 -24.87 -10.64
N ILE A 61 8.31 -23.78 -11.06
CA ILE A 61 7.56 -22.87 -10.17
C ILE A 61 6.42 -23.54 -9.41
N LEU A 62 5.72 -24.51 -9.99
CA LEU A 62 4.67 -25.24 -9.27
C LEU A 62 5.23 -26.09 -8.12
N ASP A 63 6.43 -26.66 -8.29
CA ASP A 63 7.12 -27.39 -7.22
C ASP A 63 7.68 -26.43 -6.17
N ASP A 64 8.12 -25.23 -6.56
CA ASP A 64 8.57 -24.18 -5.63
C ASP A 64 7.41 -23.66 -4.78
N ILE A 65 6.25 -23.35 -5.38
CA ILE A 65 5.04 -22.96 -4.64
C ILE A 65 4.63 -24.08 -3.68
N LYS A 66 4.56 -25.32 -4.18
CA LYS A 66 4.19 -26.48 -3.35
C LYS A 66 5.17 -26.71 -2.22
N SER A 67 6.47 -26.62 -2.48
CA SER A 67 7.51 -26.79 -1.46
C SER A 67 7.56 -25.61 -0.48
N GLY A 68 7.20 -24.40 -0.89
CA GLY A 68 6.96 -23.26 0.00
C GLY A 68 5.80 -23.52 0.94
N VAL A 69 4.64 -23.92 0.41
CA VAL A 69 3.43 -24.29 1.16
C VAL A 69 3.70 -25.47 2.13
N ASP A 70 4.34 -26.54 1.65
CA ASP A 70 4.74 -27.71 2.45
C ASP A 70 5.84 -27.36 3.47
N GLY A 71 6.77 -26.49 3.10
CA GLY A 71 7.89 -26.04 3.94
C GLY A 71 7.40 -25.24 5.13
N ILE A 72 6.40 -24.38 4.92
CA ILE A 72 5.67 -23.72 5.99
C ILE A 72 5.07 -24.79 6.90
N ALA A 73 4.20 -25.67 6.39
CA ALA A 73 3.56 -26.72 7.19
C ALA A 73 4.54 -27.60 8.00
N LYS A 74 5.70 -27.95 7.42
CA LYS A 74 6.74 -28.77 8.08
C LYS A 74 7.57 -27.99 9.10
N SER A 75 7.91 -26.73 8.83
CA SER A 75 8.71 -25.90 9.73
C SER A 75 8.02 -25.74 11.10
N TRP A 76 6.69 -25.70 11.11
CA TRP A 76 5.88 -25.60 12.31
C TRP A 76 5.91 -26.83 13.24
N GLY A 77 6.14 -28.02 12.70
CA GLY A 77 6.40 -29.22 13.50
C GLY A 77 7.70 -29.14 14.32
N SER A 78 8.61 -28.23 13.97
CA SER A 78 9.91 -28.03 14.64
C SER A 78 9.95 -26.84 15.60
N VAL A 79 8.90 -25.98 15.64
CA VAL A 79 8.87 -24.75 16.48
C VAL A 79 8.77 -25.05 17.97
N LEU A 80 8.62 -26.32 18.36
CA LEU A 80 8.73 -26.78 19.73
C LEU A 80 10.19 -26.77 20.28
N GLY A 81 11.19 -26.40 19.49
CA GLY A 81 12.59 -26.38 19.92
C GLY A 81 13.43 -25.29 19.26
N THR A 82 13.36 -24.08 19.82
CA THR A 82 14.31 -22.95 19.67
C THR A 82 14.61 -22.44 18.25
N ASP A 83 14.45 -21.12 18.09
CA ASP A 83 14.63 -20.30 16.89
C ASP A 83 13.47 -20.38 15.88
N LEU A 84 12.56 -19.39 15.98
CA LEU A 84 11.53 -19.11 14.98
C LEU A 84 12.21 -18.84 13.62
N PRO A 85 11.90 -19.59 12.55
CA PRO A 85 12.43 -19.38 11.20
C PRO A 85 12.39 -17.91 10.71
N ASN A 86 13.39 -17.49 9.91
CA ASN A 86 13.47 -16.13 9.35
C ASN A 86 12.24 -15.69 8.52
N TYR A 87 11.39 -16.62 8.10
CA TYR A 87 10.10 -16.34 7.45
C TYR A 87 9.15 -15.52 8.33
N PHE A 88 9.26 -15.60 9.66
CA PHE A 88 8.45 -14.81 10.61
C PHE A 88 8.79 -13.32 10.66
N THR A 89 9.66 -12.85 9.77
CA THR A 89 10.19 -11.48 9.79
C THR A 89 9.77 -10.63 8.59
N GLU A 90 9.06 -11.20 7.62
CA GLU A 90 8.63 -10.57 6.36
C GLU A 90 7.11 -10.65 6.16
N GLY A 91 6.34 -9.76 6.81
CA GLY A 91 4.96 -9.43 6.41
C GLY A 91 3.97 -10.61 6.25
N ILE A 92 2.95 -10.42 5.40
CA ILE A 92 1.99 -11.48 5.00
C ILE A 92 2.78 -12.77 4.67
N PRO A 93 2.37 -13.95 5.15
CA PRO A 93 3.07 -15.20 4.89
C PRO A 93 3.43 -15.31 3.40
N ASN A 94 4.68 -15.68 3.08
CA ASN A 94 5.18 -15.96 1.72
C ASN A 94 4.37 -16.95 0.86
N TRP A 95 3.13 -17.32 1.22
CA TRP A 95 2.17 -18.02 0.34
C TRP A 95 2.08 -17.40 -1.06
N PHE A 96 2.27 -16.07 -1.15
CA PHE A 96 2.18 -15.32 -2.40
C PHE A 96 3.54 -14.83 -2.94
N GLN A 97 4.69 -15.24 -2.38
CA GLN A 97 5.97 -14.68 -2.82
C GLN A 97 6.47 -15.23 -4.17
N ASP A 98 6.09 -16.46 -4.54
CA ASP A 98 6.59 -17.16 -5.73
C ASP A 98 5.50 -17.37 -6.80
N LEU A 99 4.53 -16.46 -6.90
CA LEU A 99 3.52 -16.53 -7.96
C LEU A 99 4.17 -16.36 -9.35
N PRO A 100 3.73 -17.14 -10.36
CA PRO A 100 4.30 -17.06 -11.71
C PRO A 100 3.98 -15.72 -12.38
N THR A 101 4.88 -15.24 -13.23
CA THR A 101 4.71 -14.01 -14.02
C THR A 101 5.14 -14.18 -15.48
N GLY A 102 4.51 -13.45 -16.39
CA GLY A 102 4.86 -13.39 -17.81
C GLY A 102 4.92 -14.76 -18.48
N SER A 103 6.06 -15.05 -19.10
CA SER A 103 6.32 -16.32 -19.81
C SER A 103 6.29 -17.55 -18.88
N GLN A 104 6.47 -17.38 -17.58
CA GLN A 104 6.40 -18.47 -16.60
C GLN A 104 5.00 -19.08 -16.53
N VAL A 105 3.97 -18.24 -16.63
CA VAL A 105 2.58 -18.68 -16.63
C VAL A 105 2.33 -19.57 -17.84
N LEU A 106 2.74 -19.13 -19.04
CA LEU A 106 2.61 -19.92 -20.27
C LEU A 106 3.37 -21.26 -20.17
N SER A 107 4.61 -21.23 -19.68
CA SER A 107 5.42 -22.45 -19.48
C SER A 107 4.79 -23.41 -18.47
N SER A 108 4.19 -22.90 -17.38
CA SER A 108 3.55 -23.73 -16.35
C SER A 108 2.23 -24.36 -16.82
N LEU A 109 1.57 -23.72 -17.78
CA LEU A 109 0.30 -24.15 -18.33
C LEU A 109 0.44 -24.97 -19.62
N GLY A 110 1.63 -24.96 -20.25
CA GLY A 110 1.86 -25.60 -21.54
C GLY A 110 1.09 -24.94 -22.68
N ILE A 111 0.75 -23.66 -22.54
CA ILE A 111 -0.03 -22.89 -23.51
C ILE A 111 0.93 -22.16 -24.46
N GLY A 112 0.67 -22.23 -25.76
CA GLY A 112 1.45 -21.52 -26.77
C GLY A 112 1.06 -20.05 -26.90
N ASP A 113 1.99 -19.21 -27.38
CA ASP A 113 1.78 -17.75 -27.51
C ASP A 113 0.58 -17.35 -28.38
N ASP A 114 0.21 -18.20 -29.35
CA ASP A 114 -0.88 -17.89 -30.29
C ASP A 114 -2.27 -17.96 -29.66
N ASP A 115 -2.47 -18.83 -28.66
CA ASP A 115 -3.74 -18.92 -27.91
C ASP A 115 -3.94 -17.68 -27.03
N LEU A 116 -2.86 -17.13 -26.48
CA LEU A 116 -2.90 -15.91 -25.66
C LEU A 116 -3.18 -14.65 -26.51
N LYS A 117 -2.75 -14.62 -27.77
CA LYS A 117 -3.00 -13.46 -28.65
C LYS A 117 -4.49 -13.18 -28.83
N ALA A 118 -5.32 -14.23 -28.85
CA ALA A 118 -6.77 -14.12 -29.01
C ALA A 118 -7.51 -13.62 -27.76
N SER A 119 -6.92 -13.77 -26.57
CA SER A 119 -7.52 -13.27 -25.32
C SER A 119 -7.55 -11.73 -25.28
N PRO A 120 -8.62 -11.11 -24.74
CA PRO A 120 -8.68 -9.68 -24.54
C PRO A 120 -7.59 -9.21 -23.57
N THR A 121 -7.10 -7.99 -23.79
CA THR A 121 -6.23 -7.30 -22.85
C THR A 121 -7.08 -6.71 -21.73
N GLU A 122 -6.68 -6.99 -20.50
CA GLU A 122 -7.33 -6.53 -19.29
C GLU A 122 -6.42 -5.57 -18.53
N VAL A 123 -7.03 -4.72 -17.71
CA VAL A 123 -6.30 -3.72 -16.90
C VAL A 123 -6.79 -3.82 -15.48
N LEU A 124 -5.89 -4.10 -14.54
CA LEU A 124 -6.08 -3.83 -13.13
C LEU A 124 -5.75 -2.36 -12.89
N ASN A 125 -6.75 -1.56 -12.58
CA ASN A 125 -6.57 -0.17 -12.18
C ASN A 125 -6.77 -0.09 -10.67
N VAL A 126 -5.71 0.15 -9.92
CA VAL A 126 -5.77 0.21 -8.46
C VAL A 126 -6.26 1.60 -8.04
N PRO A 127 -7.30 1.73 -7.19
CA PRO A 127 -7.90 3.00 -6.80
C PRO A 127 -6.87 4.05 -6.34
N PRO A 128 -6.60 5.08 -7.16
CA PRO A 128 -5.48 5.94 -6.90
C PRO A 128 -5.82 7.06 -5.91
N TYR A 129 -4.82 7.59 -5.22
CA TYR A 129 -4.92 8.89 -4.56
C TYR A 129 -4.29 9.99 -5.42
N ALA A 130 -4.71 11.24 -5.18
CA ALA A 130 -4.13 12.43 -5.77
C ALA A 130 -3.82 13.47 -4.72
N ASN A 131 -2.65 14.10 -4.84
CA ASN A 131 -2.26 15.23 -4.01
C ASN A 131 -2.37 16.55 -4.76
N TRP A 132 -2.42 17.64 -3.99
CA TRP A 132 -2.38 18.98 -4.55
C TRP A 132 -0.94 19.51 -4.58
N THR A 133 -0.54 20.02 -5.74
CA THR A 133 0.79 20.59 -6.00
C THR A 133 0.66 22.03 -6.49
N ASP A 134 1.79 22.73 -6.69
CA ASP A 134 1.81 24.06 -7.30
C ASP A 134 1.24 24.08 -8.73
N ARG A 135 1.11 22.91 -9.37
CA ARG A 135 0.54 22.73 -10.72
C ARG A 135 -0.89 22.20 -10.70
N GLY A 136 -1.51 22.10 -9.53
CA GLY A 136 -2.85 21.55 -9.32
C GLY A 136 -2.84 20.09 -8.86
N TRP A 137 -3.94 19.38 -9.10
CA TRP A 137 -4.10 17.97 -8.75
C TRP A 137 -3.15 17.08 -9.53
N ASN A 138 -2.49 16.18 -8.81
CA ASN A 138 -1.53 15.23 -9.35
C ASN A 138 -1.91 13.83 -8.87
N VAL A 139 -2.41 12.99 -9.78
CA VAL A 139 -3.00 11.68 -9.50
C VAL A 139 -1.94 10.60 -9.71
N ARG A 140 -1.75 9.70 -8.76
CA ARG A 140 -0.87 8.53 -8.91
C ARG A 140 -1.63 7.40 -9.58
N PHE A 141 -1.56 7.27 -10.90
CA PHE A 141 -2.14 6.11 -11.58
C PHE A 141 -1.22 4.91 -11.43
N HIS A 142 -1.74 3.80 -10.92
CA HIS A 142 -0.98 2.56 -10.85
C HIS A 142 -1.83 1.29 -11.00
N GLY A 143 -1.18 0.21 -11.41
CA GLY A 143 -1.78 -1.10 -11.59
C GLY A 143 -1.08 -1.90 -12.69
N ASN A 144 -1.80 -2.86 -13.28
CA ASN A 144 -1.22 -3.88 -14.14
C ASN A 144 -2.03 -4.10 -15.43
N VAL A 145 -1.35 -4.31 -16.56
CA VAL A 145 -1.96 -4.74 -17.82
C VAL A 145 -1.60 -6.19 -18.06
N TYR A 146 -2.62 -7.03 -18.27
CA TYR A 146 -2.44 -8.47 -18.38
C TYR A 146 -3.45 -9.09 -19.35
N LYS A 147 -3.27 -10.39 -19.62
CA LYS A 147 -4.23 -11.24 -20.33
C LYS A 147 -4.54 -12.47 -19.50
N MET A 148 -5.77 -12.95 -19.57
CA MET A 148 -6.15 -14.23 -18.99
C MET A 148 -6.04 -15.34 -20.06
N PRO A 149 -5.17 -16.35 -19.86
CA PRO A 149 -5.13 -17.50 -20.74
C PRO A 149 -6.40 -18.33 -20.60
N ASN A 150 -6.81 -19.00 -21.67
CA ASN A 150 -7.92 -19.94 -21.62
C ASN A 150 -7.42 -21.27 -21.02
N ILE A 151 -7.75 -21.52 -19.75
CA ILE A 151 -7.34 -22.72 -19.01
C ILE A 151 -8.55 -23.63 -18.83
N SER A 152 -8.39 -24.94 -19.09
CA SER A 152 -9.44 -25.91 -18.83
C SER A 152 -9.80 -25.96 -17.34
N GLN A 153 -11.06 -26.26 -17.02
CA GLN A 153 -11.50 -26.34 -15.62
C GLN A 153 -10.71 -27.40 -14.84
N GLU A 154 -10.44 -28.57 -15.43
CA GLU A 154 -9.61 -29.61 -14.81
C GLU A 154 -8.23 -29.08 -14.41
N LYS A 155 -7.59 -28.30 -15.29
CA LYS A 155 -6.28 -27.72 -14.99
C LYS A 155 -6.37 -26.62 -13.93
N ILE A 156 -7.43 -25.80 -13.92
CA ILE A 156 -7.67 -24.83 -12.85
C ILE A 156 -7.85 -25.55 -11.51
N ASP A 157 -8.60 -26.65 -11.48
CA ASP A 157 -8.87 -27.41 -10.26
C ASP A 157 -7.56 -28.02 -9.71
N ASP A 158 -6.70 -28.56 -10.59
CA ASP A 158 -5.37 -29.04 -10.22
C ASP A 158 -4.48 -27.93 -9.63
N LEU A 159 -4.47 -26.75 -10.25
CA LEU A 159 -3.69 -25.61 -9.79
C LEU A 159 -4.22 -25.05 -8.46
N ALA A 160 -5.54 -25.00 -8.29
CA ALA A 160 -6.16 -24.55 -7.05
C ALA A 160 -5.76 -25.44 -5.86
N ASN A 161 -5.71 -26.77 -6.07
CA ASN A 161 -5.29 -27.73 -5.04
C ASN A 161 -3.86 -27.50 -4.52
N VAL A 162 -2.98 -26.84 -5.29
CA VAL A 162 -1.62 -26.51 -4.83
C VAL A 162 -1.65 -25.58 -3.61
N PHE A 163 -2.67 -24.72 -3.50
CA PHE A 163 -2.82 -23.76 -2.41
C PHE A 163 -3.66 -24.29 -1.24
N LEU A 164 -4.27 -25.47 -1.38
CA LEU A 164 -5.14 -26.06 -0.35
C LEU A 164 -4.39 -27.15 0.43
N ILE A 165 -4.01 -26.85 1.68
CA ILE A 165 -3.32 -27.83 2.54
C ILE A 165 -4.33 -28.76 3.20
N GLY A 166 -4.21 -30.06 2.93
CA GLY A 166 -4.93 -31.11 3.64
C GLY A 166 -6.44 -31.15 3.37
N VAL A 167 -6.89 -30.51 2.28
CA VAL A 167 -8.27 -30.58 1.77
C VAL A 167 -8.22 -30.52 0.24
N ASP A 168 -8.97 -31.37 -0.45
CA ASP A 168 -9.11 -31.29 -1.90
C ASP A 168 -10.26 -30.33 -2.27
N LEU A 169 -10.08 -29.57 -3.35
CA LEU A 169 -11.09 -28.67 -3.91
C LEU A 169 -12.46 -29.35 -4.08
N LYS A 170 -12.48 -30.58 -4.59
CA LYS A 170 -13.72 -31.34 -4.82
C LYS A 170 -14.54 -31.60 -3.55
N ASP A 171 -13.88 -31.60 -2.39
CA ASP A 171 -14.50 -31.86 -1.09
C ASP A 171 -15.02 -30.56 -0.44
N LEU A 172 -14.70 -29.39 -1.01
CA LEU A 172 -15.18 -28.10 -0.54
C LEU A 172 -16.62 -27.81 -1.02
N PRO A 173 -17.39 -26.99 -0.28
CA PRO A 173 -18.66 -26.47 -0.75
C PRO A 173 -18.53 -25.71 -2.09
N GLN A 174 -19.57 -25.74 -2.92
CA GLN A 174 -19.53 -25.15 -4.27
C GLN A 174 -19.06 -23.69 -4.29
N SER A 175 -19.55 -22.86 -3.37
CA SER A 175 -19.13 -21.45 -3.28
C SER A 175 -17.63 -21.30 -3.00
N GLN A 176 -17.05 -22.22 -2.23
CA GLN A 176 -15.61 -22.21 -1.95
C GLN A 176 -14.80 -22.71 -3.13
N GLN A 177 -15.33 -23.69 -3.88
CA GLN A 177 -14.71 -24.12 -5.11
C GLN A 177 -14.66 -23.00 -6.15
N ASP A 178 -15.77 -22.27 -6.31
CA ASP A 178 -15.87 -21.18 -7.27
C ASP A 178 -14.89 -20.06 -6.94
N GLN A 179 -14.75 -19.71 -5.66
CA GLN A 179 -13.75 -18.73 -5.23
C GLN A 179 -12.32 -19.22 -5.47
N ALA A 180 -11.99 -20.45 -5.09
CA ALA A 180 -10.66 -21.01 -5.33
C ALA A 180 -10.30 -21.02 -6.82
N ARG A 181 -11.26 -21.38 -7.69
CA ARG A 181 -11.10 -21.32 -9.15
C ARG A 181 -10.88 -19.89 -9.65
N ASN A 182 -11.67 -18.93 -9.16
CA ASN A 182 -11.56 -17.54 -9.58
C ASN A 182 -10.23 -16.92 -9.17
N LEU A 183 -9.81 -17.12 -7.91
CA LEU A 183 -8.51 -16.65 -7.44
C LEU A 183 -7.35 -17.32 -8.17
N THR A 184 -7.47 -18.62 -8.47
CA THR A 184 -6.45 -19.32 -9.27
C THR A 184 -6.34 -18.70 -10.66
N LYS A 185 -7.44 -18.35 -11.33
CA LYS A 185 -7.40 -17.64 -12.62
C LYS A 185 -6.74 -16.26 -12.52
N GLU A 186 -6.93 -15.56 -11.40
CA GLU A 186 -6.28 -14.28 -11.12
C GLU A 186 -4.76 -14.42 -10.92
N ILE A 187 -4.31 -15.52 -10.29
CA ILE A 187 -2.89 -15.81 -10.11
C ILE A 187 -2.20 -16.13 -11.45
N PHE A 188 -2.84 -16.94 -12.30
CA PHE A 188 -2.29 -17.40 -13.57
C PHE A 188 -2.63 -16.46 -14.74
N ILE A 189 -2.41 -15.15 -14.55
CA ILE A 189 -2.52 -14.13 -15.60
C ILE A 189 -1.17 -13.90 -16.30
N VAL A 190 -1.19 -13.49 -17.57
CA VAL A 190 0.02 -13.19 -18.34
C VAL A 190 0.17 -11.68 -18.50
N GLN A 191 1.14 -11.12 -17.79
CA GLN A 191 1.52 -9.71 -17.85
C GLN A 191 1.85 -9.26 -19.28
N GLN A 192 1.48 -8.03 -19.64
CA GLN A 192 1.67 -7.46 -20.99
C GLN A 192 2.64 -6.28 -20.94
N SER A 193 3.85 -6.50 -21.45
CA SER A 193 4.87 -5.45 -21.61
C SER A 193 4.57 -4.49 -22.75
N ASP A 194 5.21 -3.31 -22.71
CA ASP A 194 5.27 -2.35 -23.81
C ASP A 194 3.88 -1.89 -24.30
N ARG A 195 2.93 -1.74 -23.36
CA ARG A 195 1.57 -1.26 -23.63
C ARG A 195 1.40 0.19 -23.22
N ASN A 196 0.80 0.97 -24.12
CA ASN A 196 0.35 2.31 -23.81
C ASN A 196 -1.00 2.25 -23.07
N VAL A 197 -1.10 2.96 -21.96
CA VAL A 197 -2.32 3.04 -21.14
C VAL A 197 -2.94 4.43 -21.30
N THR A 198 -4.22 4.48 -21.64
CA THR A 198 -5.02 5.71 -21.63
C THR A 198 -6.19 5.54 -20.68
N LEU A 199 -6.43 6.57 -19.88
CA LEU A 199 -7.43 6.58 -18.82
C LEU A 199 -8.42 7.72 -19.06
N HIS A 200 -9.71 7.43 -18.98
CA HIS A 200 -10.77 8.43 -18.94
C HIS A 200 -11.17 8.70 -17.50
N LEU A 201 -11.15 9.97 -17.09
CA LEU A 201 -11.66 10.41 -15.80
C LEU A 201 -13.00 11.12 -15.98
N GLU A 202 -13.88 10.99 -14.99
CA GLU A 202 -15.11 11.79 -14.88
C GLU A 202 -15.57 11.90 -13.42
N PRO A 203 -16.37 12.93 -13.06
CA PRO A 203 -17.01 13.02 -11.75
C PRO A 203 -17.76 11.74 -11.37
N SER A 204 -17.42 11.15 -10.23
CA SER A 204 -18.05 9.92 -9.76
C SER A 204 -19.33 10.25 -8.96
N PRO A 205 -20.54 9.95 -9.46
CA PRO A 205 -21.80 10.42 -8.86
C PRO A 205 -22.12 9.73 -7.51
N SER A 206 -21.74 8.48 -7.39
CA SER A 206 -21.86 7.67 -6.17
C SER A 206 -20.51 7.10 -5.81
N GLN A 207 -20.43 6.45 -4.67
CA GLN A 207 -19.26 5.65 -4.32
C GLN A 207 -19.50 4.28 -4.96
N GLY A 208 -18.62 3.80 -5.83
CA GLY A 208 -18.65 2.39 -6.28
C GLY A 208 -17.90 1.52 -5.27
N GLY A 209 -18.30 0.29 -4.92
CA GLY A 209 -19.33 -0.60 -5.49
C GLY A 209 -20.44 -1.02 -4.51
N ASP A 210 -21.35 -1.88 -5.00
CA ASP A 210 -22.65 -2.23 -4.40
C ASP A 210 -22.61 -2.78 -2.96
N GLY A 211 -23.41 -2.18 -2.07
CA GLY A 211 -23.91 -2.85 -0.85
C GLY A 211 -23.93 -2.00 0.43
N GLU A 212 -24.98 -1.17 0.61
CA GLU A 212 -25.45 -0.63 1.90
C GLU A 212 -24.71 0.61 2.51
N PRO A 213 -25.33 1.36 3.46
CA PRO A 213 -24.99 2.74 3.81
C PRO A 213 -23.67 2.89 4.55
N GLY A 214 -22.84 3.85 4.15
CA GLY A 214 -21.57 4.14 4.85
C GLY A 214 -20.42 4.63 3.98
N GLY A 215 -20.69 5.07 2.75
CA GLY A 215 -19.66 5.63 1.90
C GLY A 215 -18.80 6.71 2.61
N SER A 216 -17.54 6.81 2.23
CA SER A 216 -16.62 7.89 2.59
C SER A 216 -17.25 9.28 2.49
N ASN A 217 -16.74 10.27 3.23
CA ASN A 217 -17.17 11.67 3.08
C ASN A 217 -16.72 12.32 1.75
N ALA A 218 -16.19 11.56 0.79
CA ALA A 218 -15.83 12.10 -0.49
C ALA A 218 -17.05 12.68 -1.21
N ILE A 219 -16.85 13.77 -1.95
CA ILE A 219 -17.88 14.43 -2.73
C ILE A 219 -17.65 14.23 -4.22
N THR A 220 -18.73 14.29 -5.00
CA THR A 220 -18.64 14.39 -6.46
C THR A 220 -18.21 15.82 -6.81
N PRO A 221 -17.06 16.01 -7.48
CA PRO A 221 -16.64 17.35 -7.91
C PRO A 221 -17.56 17.85 -9.04
N PRO A 222 -17.71 19.18 -9.22
CA PRO A 222 -18.57 19.74 -10.27
C PRO A 222 -17.96 19.62 -11.68
N GLY A 223 -16.74 19.07 -11.81
CA GLY A 223 -16.04 18.86 -13.07
C GLY A 223 -14.86 17.91 -12.89
N GLY A 224 -14.02 17.78 -13.94
CA GLY A 224 -12.85 16.90 -13.91
C GLY A 224 -12.76 15.91 -15.07
N SER A 225 -13.79 15.83 -15.92
CA SER A 225 -13.78 14.91 -17.06
C SER A 225 -12.66 15.20 -18.04
N GLN A 226 -11.80 14.21 -18.30
CA GLN A 226 -10.66 14.33 -19.20
C GLN A 226 -10.06 12.97 -19.54
N ASN A 227 -9.32 12.90 -20.65
CA ASN A 227 -8.48 11.76 -20.98
C ASN A 227 -7.04 12.03 -20.58
N VAL A 228 -6.38 11.03 -20.00
CA VAL A 228 -4.97 11.06 -19.63
C VAL A 228 -4.30 9.84 -20.27
N THR A 229 -3.34 10.10 -21.15
CA THR A 229 -2.44 9.05 -21.65
C THR A 229 -1.19 9.02 -20.78
N LEU A 230 -0.84 7.85 -20.26
CA LEU A 230 0.36 7.69 -19.45
C LEU A 230 1.61 7.95 -20.31
N PRO A 231 2.68 8.54 -19.73
CA PRO A 231 3.83 9.01 -20.49
C PRO A 231 4.79 7.89 -20.91
N TYR A 232 4.65 6.71 -20.32
CA TYR A 232 5.51 5.55 -20.56
C TYR A 232 4.66 4.31 -20.78
N GLU A 233 5.23 3.36 -21.50
CA GLU A 233 4.64 2.04 -21.68
C GLU A 233 4.80 1.19 -20.41
N THR A 234 4.00 0.14 -20.30
CA THR A 234 4.07 -0.81 -19.18
C THR A 234 5.43 -1.51 -19.10
N THR A 235 5.82 -1.87 -17.88
CA THR A 235 7.05 -2.64 -17.59
C THR A 235 6.98 -4.06 -18.19
N PRO A 236 8.07 -4.86 -18.19
CA PRO A 236 8.01 -6.27 -18.56
C PRO A 236 6.95 -7.07 -17.79
N GLU A 237 6.73 -6.72 -16.52
CA GLU A 237 5.69 -7.27 -15.65
C GLU A 237 4.32 -6.62 -15.86
N GLY A 238 4.13 -5.78 -16.88
CA GLY A 238 2.84 -5.18 -17.21
C GLY A 238 2.42 -4.03 -16.29
N ASP A 239 3.28 -3.59 -15.37
CA ASP A 239 2.94 -2.55 -14.40
C ASP A 239 3.02 -1.15 -15.00
N PHE A 240 2.20 -0.26 -14.45
CA PHE A 240 2.37 1.19 -14.54
C PHE A 240 2.24 1.78 -13.13
N ASP A 241 3.07 2.77 -12.78
CA ASP A 241 2.95 3.58 -11.57
C ASP A 241 3.51 4.98 -11.86
N VAL A 242 2.63 5.97 -12.01
CA VAL A 242 3.02 7.31 -12.43
C VAL A 242 2.10 8.37 -11.85
N PHE A 243 2.70 9.45 -11.36
CA PHE A 243 1.99 10.67 -11.01
C PHE A 243 1.76 11.53 -12.26
N MET A 244 0.50 11.86 -12.51
CA MET A 244 0.08 12.67 -13.64
C MET A 244 -0.73 13.89 -13.20
N PRO A 245 -0.36 15.11 -13.66
CA PRO A 245 -1.17 16.27 -13.42
C PRO A 245 -2.48 16.18 -14.20
N ILE A 246 -3.60 16.39 -13.53
CA ILE A 246 -4.92 16.50 -14.17
C ILE A 246 -5.33 17.97 -14.29
N ARG A 247 -5.95 18.31 -15.42
CA ARG A 247 -6.33 19.68 -15.74
C ARG A 247 -7.67 20.03 -15.13
N ASN A 248 -7.84 21.30 -14.82
CA ASN A 248 -9.12 21.87 -14.40
C ASN A 248 -9.87 22.43 -15.63
N VAL A 249 -10.44 21.55 -16.47
CA VAL A 249 -10.86 21.88 -17.85
C VAL A 249 -12.37 22.16 -18.05
N SER A 250 -13.25 21.90 -17.08
CA SER A 250 -14.71 22.14 -17.25
C SER A 250 -15.23 23.18 -16.27
N GLY A 251 -16.05 24.12 -16.76
CA GLY A 251 -16.51 25.39 -16.13
C GLY A 251 -17.27 25.35 -14.79
N GLY A 252 -17.06 24.33 -13.96
CA GLY A 252 -17.34 24.29 -12.52
C GLY A 252 -16.15 23.79 -11.68
N GLY A 253 -15.23 23.03 -12.31
CA GLY A 253 -13.86 22.73 -11.88
C GLY A 253 -13.65 21.79 -10.71
N LEU A 254 -12.51 21.11 -10.67
CA LEU A 254 -12.04 20.43 -9.46
C LEU A 254 -11.78 21.47 -8.37
N LEU A 255 -12.33 21.28 -7.16
CA LEU A 255 -12.02 22.14 -6.02
C LEU A 255 -10.53 22.04 -5.71
N ALA A 256 -9.87 23.17 -5.50
CA ALA A 256 -8.44 23.18 -5.22
C ALA A 256 -8.14 22.52 -3.88
N GLY A 257 -7.18 21.57 -3.86
CA GLY A 257 -6.88 20.75 -2.69
C GLY A 257 -6.33 21.52 -1.49
N ASN A 258 -5.82 22.74 -1.70
CA ASN A 258 -5.40 23.67 -0.66
C ASN A 258 -6.51 24.63 -0.18
N GLN A 259 -7.71 24.55 -0.77
CA GLN A 259 -8.86 25.43 -0.44
C GLN A 259 -10.11 24.65 -0.03
N THR A 260 -10.12 23.33 -0.23
CA THR A 260 -11.24 22.44 0.13
C THR A 260 -10.90 21.61 1.35
N ASN A 261 -11.91 21.37 2.18
CA ASN A 261 -11.86 20.41 3.28
C ASN A 261 -12.59 19.10 2.92
N ASN A 262 -12.91 18.87 1.64
CA ASN A 262 -13.60 17.65 1.21
C ASN A 262 -12.69 16.86 0.27
N VAL A 263 -12.57 15.56 0.52
CA VAL A 263 -12.05 14.62 -0.47
C VAL A 263 -12.98 14.63 -1.69
N GLN A 264 -12.43 14.63 -2.90
CA GLN A 264 -13.23 14.54 -4.13
C GLN A 264 -12.99 13.20 -4.81
N ARG A 265 -13.98 12.68 -5.55
CA ARG A 265 -13.86 11.41 -6.26
C ARG A 265 -14.10 11.52 -7.77
N LEU A 266 -13.27 10.85 -8.55
CA LEU A 266 -13.42 10.71 -9.99
C LEU A 266 -13.45 9.22 -10.34
N ASN A 267 -14.36 8.80 -11.22
CA ASN A 267 -14.24 7.49 -11.84
C ASN A 267 -13.04 7.51 -12.76
N VAL A 268 -12.34 6.39 -12.86
CA VAL A 268 -11.22 6.18 -13.78
C VAL A 268 -11.50 4.93 -14.58
N TYR A 269 -11.55 5.06 -15.90
CA TYR A 269 -11.78 3.97 -16.83
C TYR A 269 -10.55 3.78 -17.70
N ALA A 270 -10.03 2.56 -17.77
CA ALA A 270 -8.98 2.24 -18.74
C ALA A 270 -9.58 2.04 -20.13
N ASP A 271 -9.06 2.73 -21.14
CA ASP A 271 -9.51 2.59 -22.52
C ASP A 271 -9.21 1.17 -23.05
N GLY A 272 -10.18 0.60 -23.75
CA GLY A 272 -10.03 -0.70 -24.43
C GLY A 272 -10.41 -1.93 -23.59
N THR A 273 -10.82 -1.76 -22.33
CA THR A 273 -11.35 -2.85 -21.49
C THR A 273 -12.45 -2.35 -20.54
N LEU A 274 -13.28 -3.27 -20.02
CA LEU A 274 -14.24 -3.00 -18.95
C LEU A 274 -13.72 -3.37 -17.55
N THR A 275 -12.53 -3.99 -17.45
CA THR A 275 -11.98 -4.47 -16.18
C THR A 275 -11.10 -3.44 -15.46
N GLY A 276 -10.78 -2.32 -16.12
CA GLY A 276 -9.93 -1.23 -15.62
C GLY A 276 -10.67 -0.09 -14.95
N ASN A 277 -11.85 -0.36 -14.39
CA ASN A 277 -12.66 0.64 -13.69
C ASN A 277 -12.16 0.81 -12.25
N ALA A 278 -11.90 2.04 -11.83
CA ALA A 278 -11.52 2.39 -10.46
C ALA A 278 -12.11 3.75 -10.05
N THR A 279 -11.89 4.14 -8.79
CA THR A 279 -12.21 5.49 -8.29
C THR A 279 -10.94 6.16 -7.79
N ALA A 280 -10.61 7.33 -8.34
CA ALA A 280 -9.55 8.19 -7.86
C ALA A 280 -10.05 9.11 -6.74
N TYR A 281 -9.24 9.24 -5.69
CA TYR A 281 -9.54 10.10 -4.55
C TYR A 281 -8.58 11.30 -4.53
N LEU A 282 -9.13 12.49 -4.72
CA LEU A 282 -8.43 13.76 -4.65
C LEU A 282 -8.44 14.23 -3.20
N VAL A 283 -7.32 14.00 -2.52
CA VAL A 283 -7.18 14.16 -1.07
C VAL A 283 -6.64 15.56 -0.76
N PRO A 284 -7.34 16.39 0.05
CA PRO A 284 -6.89 17.74 0.39
C PRO A 284 -5.50 17.77 1.05
N THR A 285 -4.86 18.93 1.04
CA THR A 285 -3.50 19.07 1.59
C THR A 285 -3.41 18.77 3.08
N GLU A 286 -4.49 19.03 3.82
CA GLU A 286 -4.58 18.85 5.28
C GLU A 286 -5.81 17.99 5.61
N GLY A 287 -5.75 17.29 6.74
CA GLY A 287 -6.77 16.35 7.19
C GLY A 287 -6.18 15.06 7.74
N ILE A 288 -7.04 14.09 8.00
CA ILE A 288 -6.69 12.79 8.59
C ILE A 288 -6.74 11.73 7.50
N THR A 289 -5.72 10.89 7.39
CA THR A 289 -5.74 9.71 6.54
C THR A 289 -5.59 8.47 7.41
N PHE A 290 -6.56 7.56 7.32
CA PHE A 290 -6.42 6.21 7.87
C PHE A 290 -5.65 5.36 6.88
N ILE A 291 -4.54 4.77 7.32
CA ILE A 291 -3.84 3.72 6.59
C ILE A 291 -4.14 2.41 7.29
N SER A 292 -4.86 1.53 6.61
CA SER A 292 -5.38 0.30 7.19
C SER A 292 -4.79 -0.91 6.48
N ASP A 293 -4.16 -1.78 7.26
CA ASP A 293 -3.92 -3.16 6.83
C ASP A 293 -5.27 -3.87 6.63
N ILE A 294 -5.27 -5.03 5.99
CA ILE A 294 -6.50 -5.74 5.63
C ILE A 294 -6.63 -7.07 6.37
N ASP A 295 -5.62 -7.92 6.27
CA ASP A 295 -5.64 -9.27 6.84
C ASP A 295 -5.61 -9.19 8.38
N ASP A 296 -6.47 -9.98 9.03
CA ASP A 296 -6.66 -10.06 10.49
C ASP A 296 -7.03 -8.77 11.25
N ILE A 297 -7.31 -7.68 10.54
CA ILE A 297 -7.85 -6.44 11.09
C ILE A 297 -9.18 -6.00 10.45
N LEU A 298 -9.30 -6.08 9.12
CA LEU A 298 -10.54 -5.77 8.39
C LEU A 298 -11.27 -7.03 7.94
N ARG A 299 -10.54 -8.12 7.77
CA ARG A 299 -11.09 -9.44 7.47
C ARG A 299 -10.47 -10.50 8.38
N VAL A 300 -11.15 -11.64 8.51
CA VAL A 300 -10.58 -12.81 9.17
C VAL A 300 -9.74 -13.58 8.15
N THR A 301 -8.43 -13.65 8.38
CA THR A 301 -7.51 -14.43 7.56
C THR A 301 -6.92 -15.57 8.37
N LYS A 302 -6.47 -15.30 9.60
CA LYS A 302 -5.71 -16.17 10.49
C LYS A 302 -4.35 -16.50 9.90
N ILE A 303 -3.55 -15.48 9.62
CA ILE A 303 -2.19 -15.69 9.09
C ILE A 303 -1.32 -16.52 10.05
N TYR A 304 -1.69 -16.53 11.32
CA TYR A 304 -1.10 -17.34 12.38
C TYR A 304 -1.57 -18.82 12.42
N ASP A 305 -2.56 -19.21 11.63
CA ASP A 305 -2.98 -20.60 11.43
C ASP A 305 -2.87 -20.94 9.94
N PRO A 306 -1.78 -21.53 9.45
CA PRO A 306 -1.55 -21.67 8.01
C PRO A 306 -2.63 -22.44 7.25
N LYS A 307 -3.23 -23.47 7.86
CA LYS A 307 -4.26 -24.27 7.20
C LYS A 307 -5.54 -23.45 7.04
N GLU A 308 -5.97 -22.80 8.11
CA GLU A 308 -7.13 -21.92 8.08
C GLU A 308 -6.86 -20.66 7.25
N GLY A 309 -5.67 -20.09 7.36
CA GLY A 309 -5.12 -18.97 6.61
C GLY A 309 -5.19 -19.15 5.10
N LEU A 310 -4.70 -20.29 4.60
CA LEU A 310 -4.80 -20.62 3.18
C LEU A 310 -6.25 -20.85 2.75
N LEU A 311 -7.07 -21.54 3.57
CA LEU A 311 -8.49 -21.71 3.24
C LEU A 311 -9.24 -20.38 3.20
N ASN A 312 -9.00 -19.48 4.16
CA ASN A 312 -9.61 -18.14 4.22
C ASN A 312 -9.10 -17.22 3.11
N SER A 313 -7.86 -17.39 2.66
CA SER A 313 -7.27 -16.59 1.59
C SER A 313 -7.72 -17.08 0.20
N PHE A 314 -7.73 -18.39 -0.03
CA PHE A 314 -7.90 -18.96 -1.35
C PHE A 314 -9.30 -19.48 -1.65
N ALA A 315 -9.99 -20.07 -0.66
CA ALA A 315 -11.22 -20.81 -0.92
C ALA A 315 -12.47 -20.20 -0.28
N ARG A 316 -12.39 -19.61 0.91
CA ARG A 316 -13.58 -19.14 1.63
C ARG A 316 -13.88 -17.67 1.34
N PRO A 317 -15.17 -17.30 1.22
CA PRO A 317 -15.57 -15.89 1.13
C PRO A 317 -14.94 -15.06 2.23
N PHE A 318 -14.42 -13.88 1.87
CA PHE A 318 -13.84 -12.98 2.85
C PHE A 318 -14.94 -12.52 3.81
N THR A 319 -14.64 -12.59 5.10
CA THR A 319 -15.54 -12.20 6.18
C THR A 319 -14.91 -11.07 6.97
N GLN A 320 -15.72 -10.07 7.31
CA GLN A 320 -15.28 -8.98 8.18
C GLN A 320 -14.91 -9.49 9.56
N TRP A 321 -13.93 -8.83 10.18
CA TRP A 321 -13.64 -9.07 11.58
C TRP A 321 -14.67 -8.35 12.48
N MET A 322 -15.54 -9.13 13.12
CA MET A 322 -16.58 -8.64 14.04
C MET A 322 -17.37 -7.46 13.44
N ASN A 323 -17.59 -6.39 14.22
CA ASN A 323 -18.28 -5.16 13.83
C ASN A 323 -17.32 -4.04 13.39
N MET A 324 -16.10 -4.36 12.94
CA MET A 324 -15.16 -3.36 12.41
C MET A 324 -15.76 -2.48 11.28
N PRO A 325 -16.66 -2.97 10.40
CA PRO A 325 -17.35 -2.12 9.42
C PRO A 325 -18.13 -0.98 10.06
N GLU A 326 -18.77 -1.21 11.22
CA GLU A 326 -19.51 -0.16 11.94
C GLU A 326 -18.57 0.92 12.49
N ILE A 327 -17.38 0.54 12.94
CA ILE A 327 -16.35 1.48 13.43
C ILE A 327 -15.90 2.40 12.29
N TYR A 328 -15.56 1.85 11.13
CA TYR A 328 -15.16 2.64 9.96
C TYR A 328 -16.29 3.49 9.40
N ALA A 329 -17.52 2.96 9.35
CA ALA A 329 -18.69 3.73 8.94
C ALA A 329 -18.93 4.93 9.87
N ASN A 330 -18.78 4.74 11.18
CA ASN A 330 -18.86 5.82 12.16
C ASN A 330 -17.71 6.84 11.99
N TRP A 331 -16.46 6.38 11.81
CA TRP A 331 -15.34 7.30 11.55
C TRP A 331 -15.55 8.10 10.27
N SER A 332 -16.04 7.45 9.21
CA SER A 332 -16.43 8.13 7.98
C SER A 332 -17.44 9.23 8.28
N GLN A 333 -18.52 8.94 9.00
CA GLN A 333 -19.61 9.91 9.21
C GLN A 333 -19.30 11.01 10.24
N SER A 334 -18.48 10.73 11.25
CA SER A 334 -18.30 11.60 12.43
C SER A 334 -17.02 12.45 12.40
N LEU A 335 -15.99 12.03 11.65
CA LEU A 335 -14.74 12.78 11.54
C LEU A 335 -14.87 13.89 10.48
N PRO A 336 -13.96 14.89 10.46
CA PRO A 336 -14.00 15.98 9.49
C PRO A 336 -14.09 15.47 8.05
N ASN A 337 -14.77 16.20 7.17
CA ASN A 337 -14.92 15.85 5.74
C ASN A 337 -13.59 15.67 5.00
N SER A 338 -12.49 16.17 5.57
CA SER A 338 -11.14 16.01 5.05
C SER A 338 -10.54 14.64 5.38
N THR A 339 -11.31 13.74 6.02
CA THR A 339 -10.88 12.38 6.35
C THR A 339 -10.84 11.50 5.10
N HIS A 340 -9.76 10.75 4.93
CA HIS A 340 -9.55 9.83 3.82
C HIS A 340 -9.18 8.43 4.33
N PHE A 341 -9.60 7.40 3.61
CA PHE A 341 -9.23 6.02 3.88
C PHE A 341 -8.28 5.52 2.79
N HIS A 342 -7.19 4.90 3.21
CA HIS A 342 -6.21 4.27 2.35
C HIS A 342 -5.97 2.84 2.84
N TYR A 343 -6.30 1.88 2.00
CA TYR A 343 -6.13 0.46 2.31
C TYR A 343 -4.82 -0.01 1.72
N LEU A 344 -4.01 -0.72 2.52
CA LEU A 344 -2.69 -1.17 2.12
C LEU A 344 -2.57 -2.66 2.43
N THR A 345 -2.21 -3.44 1.43
CA THR A 345 -1.78 -4.84 1.60
C THR A 345 -0.44 -5.07 0.93
N THR A 346 0.30 -6.08 1.40
CA THR A 346 1.52 -6.57 0.74
C THR A 346 1.26 -7.81 -0.12
N THR A 347 0.00 -8.19 -0.29
CA THR A 347 -0.40 -9.25 -1.21
C THR A 347 -0.12 -8.79 -2.65
N PRO A 348 0.35 -9.66 -3.57
CA PRO A 348 0.63 -9.26 -4.96
C PRO A 348 -0.58 -8.74 -5.74
N GLU A 349 -0.29 -7.89 -6.73
CA GLU A 349 -1.29 -7.30 -7.62
C GLU A 349 -2.23 -8.33 -8.28
N GLN A 350 -1.75 -9.53 -8.61
CA GLN A 350 -2.58 -10.58 -9.25
C GLN A 350 -3.90 -10.83 -8.52
N VAL A 351 -3.87 -10.90 -7.19
CA VAL A 351 -5.03 -11.29 -6.36
C VAL A 351 -5.76 -10.11 -5.73
N THR A 352 -5.38 -8.88 -6.12
CA THR A 352 -5.89 -7.65 -5.49
C THR A 352 -7.38 -7.41 -5.78
N ARG A 353 -7.93 -7.96 -6.88
CA ARG A 353 -9.34 -7.75 -7.24
C ARG A 353 -10.29 -8.29 -6.17
N ASN A 354 -10.03 -9.48 -5.65
CA ASN A 354 -10.85 -10.07 -4.59
C ASN A 354 -10.79 -9.24 -3.29
N TYR A 355 -9.62 -8.69 -2.96
CA TYR A 355 -9.45 -7.78 -1.81
C TYR A 355 -10.24 -6.48 -2.00
N MET A 356 -10.13 -5.85 -3.18
CA MET A 356 -10.87 -4.62 -3.48
C MET A 356 -12.39 -4.84 -3.47
N ASP A 357 -12.86 -5.94 -4.04
CA ASP A 357 -14.29 -6.30 -4.03
C ASP A 357 -14.82 -6.40 -2.60
N PHE A 358 -14.14 -7.15 -1.73
CA PHE A 358 -14.51 -7.25 -0.32
C PHE A 358 -14.46 -5.89 0.39
N ILE A 359 -13.35 -5.15 0.25
CA ILE A 359 -13.15 -3.87 0.93
C ILE A 359 -14.23 -2.87 0.54
N PHE A 360 -14.50 -2.68 -0.74
CA PHE A 360 -15.44 -1.65 -1.20
C PHE A 360 -16.92 -2.05 -1.06
N LYS A 361 -17.22 -3.33 -0.78
CA LYS A 361 -18.54 -3.79 -0.33
C LYS A 361 -18.77 -3.61 1.18
N THR A 362 -17.70 -3.44 1.96
CA THR A 362 -17.76 -3.59 3.42
C THR A 362 -17.33 -2.34 4.17
N TYR A 363 -16.42 -1.55 3.59
CA TYR A 363 -15.76 -0.42 4.23
C TYR A 363 -15.90 0.86 3.39
N PRO A 364 -15.71 2.06 3.99
CA PRO A 364 -15.79 3.33 3.27
C PRO A 364 -14.87 3.38 2.05
N GLY A 365 -15.33 4.00 0.97
CA GLY A 365 -14.52 4.22 -0.22
C GLY A 365 -13.17 4.88 0.09
N GLY A 366 -12.12 4.40 -0.56
CA GLY A 366 -10.75 4.89 -0.33
C GLY A 366 -9.81 4.51 -1.46
N SER A 367 -8.61 5.08 -1.42
CA SER A 367 -7.51 4.66 -2.29
C SER A 367 -6.93 3.32 -1.80
N PHE A 368 -6.18 2.64 -2.65
CA PHE A 368 -5.67 1.31 -2.37
C PHE A 368 -4.20 1.20 -2.79
N ASP A 369 -3.37 0.53 -1.99
CA ASP A 369 -2.03 0.10 -2.36
C ASP A 369 -1.90 -1.41 -2.14
N THR A 370 -1.17 -2.05 -3.03
CA THR A 370 -0.92 -3.49 -3.05
C THR A 370 0.53 -3.72 -3.46
N ARG A 371 1.05 -4.95 -3.38
CA ARG A 371 2.43 -5.24 -3.77
C ARG A 371 2.56 -5.27 -5.31
N PRO A 372 3.32 -4.33 -5.92
CA PRO A 372 3.57 -4.35 -7.37
C PRO A 372 4.37 -5.58 -7.80
N LEU A 373 4.30 -5.95 -9.08
CA LEU A 373 5.06 -7.09 -9.61
C LEU A 373 6.50 -6.71 -9.96
N ASN A 374 6.69 -5.52 -10.51
CA ASN A 374 7.99 -4.96 -10.82
C ASN A 374 8.55 -4.19 -9.61
N PHE A 375 9.77 -4.57 -9.22
CA PHE A 375 10.59 -3.81 -8.30
C PHE A 375 11.82 -3.30 -9.05
N SER A 376 11.85 -1.99 -9.29
CA SER A 376 13.05 -1.33 -9.84
C SER A 376 14.20 -1.26 -8.83
N ASP A 377 13.93 -1.52 -7.55
CA ASP A 377 14.89 -1.42 -6.44
C ASP A 377 14.81 -2.67 -5.54
N VAL A 378 15.93 -3.37 -5.37
CA VAL A 378 16.07 -4.56 -4.52
C VAL A 378 15.68 -4.27 -3.06
N SER A 379 15.93 -3.04 -2.58
CA SER A 379 15.53 -2.63 -1.23
C SER A 379 14.01 -2.47 -1.09
N ALA A 380 13.32 -2.07 -2.17
CA ALA A 380 11.86 -2.03 -2.21
C ALA A 380 11.26 -3.45 -2.24
N THR A 381 11.93 -4.43 -2.86
CA THR A 381 11.52 -5.85 -2.82
C THR A 381 11.57 -6.43 -1.41
N LEU A 382 12.56 -6.05 -0.61
CA LEU A 382 12.78 -6.58 0.75
C LEU A 382 11.95 -5.89 1.83
N SER A 383 11.33 -4.74 1.53
CA SER A 383 10.55 -3.95 2.51
C SER A 383 9.41 -3.18 1.83
N ILE A 384 8.56 -3.93 1.10
CA ILE A 384 7.48 -3.40 0.25
C ILE A 384 6.54 -2.48 1.02
N ARG A 385 6.11 -2.91 2.21
CA ARG A 385 5.22 -2.11 3.07
C ARG A 385 5.85 -0.76 3.40
N LYS A 386 7.13 -0.75 3.80
CA LYS A 386 7.86 0.50 4.08
C LYS A 386 7.93 1.38 2.84
N TYR A 387 8.25 0.83 1.67
CA TYR A 387 8.30 1.59 0.42
C TYR A 387 6.95 2.29 0.10
N LEU A 388 5.84 1.57 0.24
CA LEU A 388 4.50 2.12 0.01
C LEU A 388 4.14 3.20 1.05
N LEU A 389 4.47 2.96 2.33
CA LEU A 389 4.27 3.92 3.42
C LEU A 389 5.10 5.20 3.23
N ASP A 390 6.39 5.07 2.94
CA ASP A 390 7.26 6.22 2.70
C ASP A 390 6.73 7.07 1.53
N LYS A 391 6.21 6.43 0.47
CA LYS A 391 5.59 7.13 -0.68
C LYS A 391 4.36 7.93 -0.28
N VAL A 392 3.41 7.35 0.48
CA VAL A 392 2.19 8.08 0.88
C VAL A 392 2.49 9.20 1.89
N PHE A 393 3.43 9.00 2.82
CA PHE A 393 3.88 10.03 3.75
C PHE A 393 4.56 11.20 3.03
N ALA A 394 5.44 10.92 2.07
CA ALA A 394 6.08 11.93 1.24
C ALA A 394 5.08 12.68 0.34
N THR A 395 4.04 11.99 -0.13
CA THR A 395 2.99 12.57 -0.97
C THR A 395 2.15 13.60 -0.20
N PHE A 396 1.93 13.38 1.10
CA PHE A 396 1.04 14.18 1.95
C PHE A 396 1.74 14.71 3.22
N PRO A 397 2.72 15.64 3.08
CA PRO A 397 3.58 16.07 4.18
C PRO A 397 2.86 16.84 5.30
N LYS A 398 1.63 17.31 5.06
CA LYS A 398 0.84 18.11 6.01
C LYS A 398 -0.35 17.36 6.61
N ARG A 399 -0.56 16.10 6.23
CA ARG A 399 -1.68 15.30 6.74
C ARG A 399 -1.27 14.57 8.02
N LYS A 400 -2.27 14.31 8.86
CA LYS A 400 -2.15 13.43 10.02
C LYS A 400 -2.53 12.02 9.60
N PHE A 401 -1.76 11.03 10.04
CA PHE A 401 -1.98 9.62 9.72
C PHE A 401 -2.43 8.86 10.96
N VAL A 402 -3.44 8.02 10.77
CA VAL A 402 -3.90 7.02 11.73
C VAL A 402 -3.58 5.67 11.13
N LEU A 403 -2.71 4.91 11.78
CA LEU A 403 -2.25 3.61 11.30
C LEU A 403 -3.07 2.52 12.00
N VAL A 404 -3.68 1.61 11.23
CA VAL A 404 -4.56 0.55 11.76
C VAL A 404 -4.08 -0.80 11.24
N ALA A 405 -3.80 -1.74 12.13
CA ALA A 405 -3.34 -3.09 11.78
C ALA A 405 -3.52 -4.06 12.96
N ASP A 406 -2.87 -5.21 12.92
CA ASP A 406 -2.88 -6.24 13.96
C ASP A 406 -1.45 -6.66 14.37
N THR A 407 -1.34 -7.45 15.44
CA THR A 407 -0.05 -7.89 16.00
C THR A 407 0.55 -9.12 15.32
N SER A 408 -0.24 -9.92 14.60
CA SER A 408 0.25 -11.12 13.92
C SER A 408 1.11 -10.80 12.69
N ASN A 409 1.01 -9.56 12.18
CA ASN A 409 1.80 -9.09 11.07
C ASN A 409 3.14 -8.45 11.50
N SER A 410 4.24 -9.19 11.31
CA SER A 410 5.58 -8.78 11.79
C SER A 410 6.15 -7.52 11.13
N ASP A 411 5.77 -7.22 9.88
CA ASP A 411 6.28 -6.03 9.18
C ASP A 411 5.63 -4.74 9.69
N VAL A 412 4.35 -4.78 10.07
CA VAL A 412 3.61 -3.70 10.75
C VAL A 412 4.27 -3.36 12.08
N MET A 413 4.56 -4.39 12.88
CA MET A 413 5.15 -4.24 14.22
C MET A 413 6.53 -3.57 14.18
N LYS A 414 7.19 -3.54 13.01
CA LYS A 414 8.43 -2.78 12.77
C LYS A 414 8.16 -1.43 12.11
N ALA A 415 7.38 -1.42 11.02
CA ALA A 415 7.22 -0.25 10.15
C ALA A 415 6.42 0.88 10.82
N TYR A 416 5.34 0.56 11.53
CA TYR A 416 4.47 1.57 12.13
C TYR A 416 5.14 2.36 13.27
N PRO A 417 5.77 1.71 14.27
CA PRO A 417 6.52 2.47 15.27
C PRO A 417 7.71 3.24 14.66
N GLN A 418 8.40 2.69 13.66
CA GLN A 418 9.47 3.41 12.97
C GLN A 418 8.96 4.68 12.30
N LEU A 419 7.81 4.64 11.62
CA LEU A 419 7.19 5.84 11.04
C LEU A 419 6.82 6.88 12.10
N ALA A 420 6.40 6.46 13.30
CA ALA A 420 6.11 7.39 14.39
C ALA A 420 7.37 8.09 14.92
N HIS A 421 8.52 7.41 14.91
CA HIS A 421 9.82 8.02 15.22
C HIS A 421 10.30 8.95 14.11
N ASP A 422 10.14 8.53 12.84
CA ASP A 422 10.63 9.29 11.68
C ASP A 422 9.74 10.52 11.38
N HIS A 423 8.44 10.41 11.64
CA HIS A 423 7.42 11.42 11.34
C HIS A 423 6.49 11.70 12.53
N PRO A 424 7.02 12.14 13.69
CA PRO A 424 6.24 12.32 14.92
C PRO A 424 5.14 13.38 14.79
N ASP A 425 5.31 14.33 13.86
CA ASP A 425 4.31 15.35 13.57
C ASP A 425 3.25 14.87 12.57
N GLN A 426 3.43 13.74 11.89
CA GLN A 426 2.44 13.22 10.94
C GLN A 426 1.69 12.01 11.53
N VAL A 427 2.38 11.08 12.21
CA VAL A 427 1.72 9.93 12.84
C VAL A 427 0.96 10.40 14.09
N GLN A 428 -0.36 10.36 14.02
CA GLN A 428 -1.22 10.80 15.09
C GLN A 428 -1.57 9.64 16.04
N CYS A 429 -2.06 8.54 15.47
CA CYS A 429 -2.50 7.37 16.23
C CYS A 429 -1.99 6.08 15.58
N ILE A 430 -1.70 5.07 16.40
CA ILE A 430 -1.48 3.69 15.96
C ILE A 430 -2.47 2.78 16.71
N PHE A 431 -3.34 2.11 15.97
CA PHE A 431 -4.30 1.14 16.51
C PHE A 431 -3.90 -0.27 16.07
N LEU A 432 -3.59 -1.14 17.02
CA LEU A 432 -3.19 -2.52 16.77
C LEU A 432 -4.17 -3.48 17.44
N ARG A 433 -4.83 -4.32 16.65
CA ARG A 433 -5.55 -5.47 17.21
C ARG A 433 -4.53 -6.42 17.82
N ASN A 434 -4.67 -6.73 19.11
CA ASN A 434 -3.87 -7.75 19.77
C ASN A 434 -4.46 -9.14 19.48
N THR A 435 -4.04 -9.75 18.37
CA THR A 435 -4.53 -11.05 17.91
C THR A 435 -4.31 -12.15 18.96
N SER A 436 -3.15 -12.17 19.61
CA SER A 436 -2.83 -13.11 20.70
C SER A 436 -3.77 -13.00 21.92
N SER A 437 -4.41 -11.85 22.13
CA SER A 437 -5.43 -11.68 23.20
C SER A 437 -6.83 -12.11 22.77
N THR A 438 -7.07 -12.27 21.47
CA THR A 438 -8.42 -12.44 20.91
C THR A 438 -8.63 -13.80 20.27
N ASP A 439 -7.55 -14.45 19.83
CA ASP A 439 -7.57 -15.69 19.08
C ASP A 439 -6.67 -16.72 19.78
N ASP A 440 -7.26 -17.74 20.41
CA ASP A 440 -6.49 -18.77 21.15
C ASP A 440 -5.52 -19.58 20.28
N SER A 441 -5.71 -19.55 18.96
CA SER A 441 -4.84 -20.20 17.97
C SER A 441 -3.71 -19.29 17.49
N ASP A 442 -3.64 -18.03 17.94
CA ASP A 442 -2.53 -17.14 17.64
C ASP A 442 -1.45 -17.26 18.72
N TRP A 443 -0.40 -17.99 18.37
CA TRP A 443 0.76 -18.22 19.21
C TRP A 443 2.01 -17.53 18.65
N PHE A 444 1.83 -16.53 17.76
CA PHE A 444 2.92 -15.79 17.15
C PHE A 444 3.37 -14.65 18.07
N PRO A 445 4.57 -14.75 18.66
CA PRO A 445 5.05 -13.66 19.50
C PRO A 445 5.40 -12.46 18.62
N TYR A 446 4.96 -11.28 19.05
CA TYR A 446 5.26 -10.02 18.38
C TYR A 446 6.26 -9.20 19.19
N ASP A 447 7.05 -8.38 18.51
CA ASP A 447 8.05 -7.52 19.14
C ASP A 447 7.52 -6.09 19.30
N THR A 448 7.52 -5.59 20.53
CA THR A 448 7.09 -4.23 20.85
C THR A 448 8.25 -3.26 21.07
N SER A 449 9.51 -3.68 20.88
CA SER A 449 10.70 -2.84 21.08
C SER A 449 10.68 -1.54 20.28
N GLY A 450 10.12 -1.55 19.07
CA GLY A 450 9.97 -0.34 18.24
C GLY A 450 9.13 0.78 18.90
N PHE A 451 8.22 0.42 19.82
CA PHE A 451 7.39 1.40 20.54
C PHE A 451 8.13 2.12 21.67
N GLU A 452 9.35 1.69 22.02
CA GLU A 452 10.14 2.34 23.06
C GLU A 452 10.39 3.81 22.72
N GLY A 453 10.14 4.70 23.69
CA GLY A 453 10.30 6.15 23.52
C GLY A 453 9.12 6.87 22.85
N LEU A 454 8.14 6.15 22.29
CA LEU A 454 6.91 6.77 21.80
C LEU A 454 6.01 7.23 22.97
N ASN A 455 5.15 8.22 22.69
CA ASN A 455 4.13 8.64 23.65
C ASN A 455 3.14 7.49 23.88
N ASN A 456 3.01 6.99 25.11
CA ASN A 456 2.11 5.88 25.43
C ASN A 456 0.61 6.18 25.22
N LYS A 457 0.25 7.42 24.85
CA LYS A 457 -1.11 7.81 24.44
C LYS A 457 -1.29 7.93 22.92
N SER A 458 -0.23 7.76 22.12
CA SER A 458 -0.30 7.83 20.65
C SER A 458 -0.51 6.46 20.00
N TYR A 459 -0.60 5.39 20.78
CA TYR A 459 -0.91 4.05 20.30
C TYR A 459 -1.83 3.31 21.27
N MET A 460 -2.57 2.33 20.74
CA MET A 460 -3.41 1.44 21.53
C MET A 460 -3.43 0.04 20.91
N PHE A 461 -3.02 -0.93 21.73
CA PHE A 461 -3.28 -2.35 21.53
C PHE A 461 -4.68 -2.63 22.06
N PHE A 462 -5.59 -3.04 21.18
CA PHE A 462 -7.00 -3.22 21.49
C PHE A 462 -7.44 -4.66 21.18
N ASN A 463 -8.52 -5.10 21.80
CA ASN A 463 -8.94 -6.51 21.73
C ASN A 463 -10.16 -6.67 20.82
N VAL A 464 -11.12 -5.74 20.87
CA VAL A 464 -12.31 -5.81 20.02
C VAL A 464 -12.59 -4.45 19.37
N PRO A 465 -13.28 -4.39 18.22
CA PRO A 465 -13.54 -3.10 17.55
C PRO A 465 -14.23 -2.07 18.45
N ASP A 466 -15.06 -2.51 19.39
CA ASP A 466 -15.75 -1.62 20.34
C ASP A 466 -14.80 -0.84 21.26
N ASP A 467 -13.57 -1.30 21.48
CA ASP A 467 -12.54 -0.59 22.24
C ASP A 467 -12.15 0.74 21.58
N LEU A 468 -12.35 0.87 20.26
CA LEU A 468 -12.08 2.06 19.45
C LEU A 468 -13.21 3.09 19.50
N ARG A 469 -14.35 2.78 20.11
CA ARG A 469 -15.50 3.69 20.19
C ARG A 469 -15.23 4.86 21.12
N GLY A 470 -15.79 6.02 20.78
CA GLY A 470 -15.76 7.21 21.63
C GLY A 470 -14.41 7.93 21.72
N LEU A 471 -13.42 7.53 20.91
CA LEU A 471 -12.15 8.24 20.79
C LEU A 471 -12.32 9.55 20.02
N ASP A 472 -11.83 10.65 20.60
CA ASP A 472 -11.67 11.93 19.89
C ASP A 472 -10.42 11.91 18.99
N ILE A 473 -10.46 11.09 17.94
CA ILE A 473 -9.36 10.95 16.99
C ILE A 473 -9.04 12.29 16.32
N ALA A 474 -10.05 13.14 16.08
CA ALA A 474 -9.83 14.45 15.45
C ALA A 474 -8.88 15.36 16.25
N ASN A 475 -8.88 15.23 17.58
CA ASN A 475 -7.99 15.97 18.48
C ASN A 475 -6.83 15.12 19.03
N GLY A 476 -6.55 13.96 18.42
CA GLY A 476 -5.40 13.12 18.78
C GLY A 476 -5.59 12.24 20.02
N GLN A 477 -6.83 11.96 20.43
CA GLN A 477 -7.08 10.95 21.46
C GLN A 477 -6.98 9.55 20.83
N CYS A 478 -5.84 8.89 21.03
CA CYS A 478 -5.56 7.57 20.46
C CYS A 478 -5.61 6.42 21.47
N LEU A 479 -5.98 6.69 22.72
CA LEU A 479 -6.04 5.67 23.77
C LEU A 479 -7.37 5.76 24.52
N ASN A 480 -8.08 4.64 24.53
CA ASN A 480 -9.17 4.41 25.47
C ASN A 480 -8.57 3.91 26.79
N THR A 481 -8.56 4.76 27.81
CA THR A 481 -7.87 4.48 29.08
C THR A 481 -8.48 3.33 29.89
N THR A 482 -9.66 2.81 29.49
CA THR A 482 -10.22 1.60 30.10
C THR A 482 -9.55 0.33 29.60
N ILE A 483 -8.79 0.39 28.50
CA ILE A 483 -8.12 -0.75 27.89
C ILE A 483 -6.68 -0.82 28.38
N GLN A 484 -6.36 -1.90 29.09
CA GLN A 484 -5.02 -2.11 29.66
C GLN A 484 -3.97 -2.27 28.55
N GLN A 485 -2.92 -1.45 28.60
CA GLN A 485 -1.80 -1.51 27.67
C GLN A 485 -0.64 -2.28 28.31
N ASN A 486 -0.40 -3.52 27.87
CA ASN A 486 0.69 -4.39 28.36
C ASN A 486 1.89 -4.35 27.40
N VAL A 487 2.45 -3.17 27.17
CA VAL A 487 3.61 -3.02 26.27
C VAL A 487 4.91 -3.16 27.04
N THR A 488 5.71 -4.16 26.69
CA THR A 488 6.93 -4.53 27.42
C THR A 488 8.21 -4.00 26.78
N PHE A 489 8.11 -3.40 25.59
CA PHE A 489 9.22 -2.99 24.73
C PHE A 489 10.17 -4.14 24.40
N ALA A 490 9.61 -5.34 24.32
CA ALA A 490 10.27 -6.58 24.00
C ALA A 490 9.25 -7.52 23.33
N ARG A 491 9.70 -8.74 23.03
CA ARG A 491 8.84 -9.80 22.53
C ARG A 491 7.79 -10.20 23.57
N GLN A 492 6.53 -10.31 23.13
CA GLN A 492 5.40 -10.68 23.98
C GLN A 492 4.33 -11.47 23.21
N ASP A 493 3.53 -12.23 23.95
CA ASP A 493 2.46 -13.10 23.44
C ASP A 493 1.54 -13.50 24.61
N GLU A 494 0.23 -13.27 24.50
CA GLU A 494 -0.71 -13.56 25.59
C GLU A 494 -1.05 -15.06 25.70
N VAL A 495 -1.09 -15.82 24.59
CA VAL A 495 -1.37 -17.27 24.58
C VAL A 495 -0.21 -18.05 25.21
N LEU A 496 1.03 -17.65 24.94
CA LEU A 496 2.26 -18.25 25.46
C LEU A 496 2.68 -17.66 26.81
N GLY A 497 2.02 -16.61 27.30
CA GLY A 497 2.34 -15.94 28.56
C GLY A 497 3.71 -15.24 28.55
N ILE A 498 4.14 -14.74 27.39
CA ILE A 498 5.42 -14.03 27.21
C ILE A 498 5.18 -12.54 27.49
N HIS A 499 5.85 -11.99 28.50
CA HIS A 499 5.71 -10.58 28.89
C HIS A 499 7.08 -9.88 29.03
N GLY A 500 7.90 -9.97 27.98
CA GLY A 500 9.19 -9.29 27.86
C GLY A 500 10.42 -10.15 28.14
N ALA A 501 11.60 -9.53 28.14
CA ALA A 501 12.92 -10.19 28.12
C ALA A 501 13.29 -11.02 29.38
N GLY A 502 12.38 -11.15 30.35
CA GLY A 502 12.63 -11.74 31.66
C GLY A 502 12.01 -13.11 31.92
N THR A 503 11.10 -13.61 31.09
CA THR A 503 10.66 -15.01 31.19
C THR A 503 11.65 -15.87 30.42
N SER A 504 12.73 -16.29 31.10
CA SER A 504 13.21 -17.65 30.83
C SER A 504 11.99 -18.54 30.90
N VAL A 505 11.73 -19.34 29.86
CA VAL A 505 10.73 -20.41 29.92
C VAL A 505 11.21 -21.39 31.00
N THR A 506 10.98 -21.07 32.28
CA THR A 506 11.04 -22.04 33.35
C THR A 506 9.84 -22.92 33.08
N GLY A 507 10.09 -24.07 32.45
CA GLY A 507 9.07 -25.04 32.09
C GLY A 507 8.17 -25.30 33.29
N SER A 508 7.01 -24.64 33.33
CA SER A 508 5.97 -25.04 34.25
C SER A 508 5.36 -26.30 33.64
N ALA A 509 5.10 -27.29 34.50
CA ALA A 509 4.50 -28.55 34.10
C ALA A 509 3.19 -28.37 33.32
N THR A 510 2.52 -27.21 33.44
CA THR A 510 1.33 -26.84 32.65
C THR A 510 1.64 -26.60 31.17
N MET A 511 2.77 -25.96 30.83
CA MET A 511 3.16 -25.72 29.44
C MET A 511 3.62 -27.01 28.75
N SER A 512 4.35 -27.88 29.44
CA SER A 512 4.65 -29.23 28.94
C SER A 512 3.40 -30.08 28.78
N LEU A 513 2.36 -29.87 29.61
CA LEU A 513 1.09 -30.59 29.45
C LEU A 513 0.29 -30.07 28.25
N VAL A 514 0.24 -28.75 28.04
CA VAL A 514 -0.43 -28.11 26.91
C VAL A 514 0.27 -28.52 25.61
N VAL A 515 1.59 -28.36 25.53
CA VAL A 515 2.40 -28.80 24.38
C VAL A 515 2.31 -30.30 24.15
N ALA A 516 2.32 -31.14 25.20
CA ALA A 516 2.20 -32.59 25.03
C ALA A 516 0.78 -33.02 24.60
N LEU A 517 -0.27 -32.40 25.14
CA LEU A 517 -1.65 -32.65 24.70
C LEU A 517 -1.84 -32.24 23.24
N PHE A 518 -1.26 -31.10 22.81
CA PHE A 518 -1.33 -30.66 21.42
C PHE A 518 -0.48 -31.51 20.47
N ALA A 519 0.72 -31.95 20.87
CA ALA A 519 1.52 -32.89 20.09
C ALA A 519 0.80 -34.25 19.92
N ILE A 520 0.04 -34.69 20.93
CA ILE A 520 -0.77 -35.91 20.84
C ILE A 520 -1.96 -35.72 19.89
N VAL A 521 -2.61 -34.55 19.88
CA VAL A 521 -3.69 -34.23 18.92
C VAL A 521 -3.14 -34.13 17.49
N PHE A 522 -1.94 -33.59 17.30
CA PHE A 522 -1.30 -33.47 15.98
C PHE A 522 -0.70 -34.78 15.44
N MET A 523 -0.39 -35.76 16.30
CA MET A 523 0.01 -37.11 15.86
C MET A 523 -1.16 -38.05 15.62
N ALA A 524 -2.38 -37.67 16.02
CA ALA A 524 -3.59 -38.50 15.92
C ALA A 524 -4.55 -38.06 14.78
N LEU A 525 -4.23 -36.99 14.06
CA LEU A 525 -4.92 -36.46 12.87
C LEU A 525 -3.92 -36.38 11.72
#